data_AF-A0AA35U0R0-F1
#
_entry.id   AF-A0AA35U0R0-F1
#
_cell.length_a   1.000
_cell.length_b   1.000
_cell.length_c   1.000
_cell.angle_alpha   90.00
_cell.angle_beta   90.00
_cell.angle_gamma   90.00
#
_symmetry.space_group_name_H-M   'P 1'
#
loop_
_entity.id
_entity.type
_entity.pdbx_description
1 polymer ?
#
loop_
_entity_poly.entity_id
_entity_poly.type
_entity_poly.pdbx_seq_one_letter_code
_entity_poly.pdbx_strand_id
1 'polypeptide(L)'
;MSLVREGLREGELSHCDSRHLVQRPVARLEPTNTDCERVNLDVSSMLAWVSSLTHGGEMYTLQERILNEQAEQERQSPLWPQLQRATRGKKLMACRTAADGFSDIVGKVGGEQEKARARSLLAMVEVVDDCPSPRAMTLSVSHRITPRAKIVFGSGDTLRTLTLTANGGFVRAAAHQGVHFEVCVHSSRALTEAKQQSSVLDNT
;
A
#
# COMPACT_ATOMS: atom_id res chain seq x y z
N MET A 1 33.99 -4.74 -55.11
CA MET A 1 34.95 -5.59 -54.37
C MET A 1 35.30 -4.85 -53.09
N SER A 2 34.70 -5.21 -51.94
CA SER A 2 35.27 -6.13 -50.92
C SER A 2 36.66 -5.66 -50.46
N LEU A 3 36.97 -5.45 -49.17
CA LEU A 3 36.61 -6.20 -47.97
C LEU A 3 36.93 -5.39 -46.71
N VAL A 4 36.18 -5.72 -45.66
CA VAL A 4 36.37 -5.47 -44.23
C VAL A 4 37.69 -6.11 -43.73
N ARG A 5 38.38 -5.50 -42.76
CA ARG A 5 39.06 -6.22 -41.64
C ARG A 5 39.47 -5.30 -40.47
N GLU A 6 38.85 -5.59 -39.34
CA GLU A 6 39.17 -5.50 -37.91
C GLU A 6 40.48 -4.89 -37.39
N GLY A 7 40.34 -4.22 -36.22
CA GLY A 7 41.42 -3.95 -35.26
C GLY A 7 40.91 -3.24 -33.99
N LEU A 8 40.54 -4.02 -32.97
CA LEU A 8 40.21 -3.58 -31.60
C LEU A 8 41.39 -2.89 -30.89
N ARG A 9 41.12 -1.90 -30.01
CA ARG A 9 41.69 -1.81 -28.65
C ARG A 9 41.05 -0.69 -27.80
N GLU A 10 40.53 -1.15 -26.67
CA GLU A 10 40.56 -0.56 -25.31
C GLU A 10 39.93 0.83 -25.10
N GLY A 11 38.63 0.83 -24.82
CA GLY A 11 37.93 1.91 -24.13
C GLY A 11 38.13 1.81 -22.61
N GLU A 12 38.41 2.96 -22.02
CA GLU A 12 38.76 3.20 -20.62
C GLU A 12 37.69 2.67 -19.65
N LEU A 13 38.17 1.89 -18.67
CA LEU A 13 37.45 1.56 -17.45
C LEU A 13 37.22 2.83 -16.62
N SER A 14 36.10 3.50 -16.83
CA SER A 14 35.58 4.50 -15.91
C SER A 14 35.07 3.79 -14.66
N HIS A 15 35.94 3.75 -13.66
CA HIS A 15 35.70 3.40 -12.27
C HIS A 15 34.42 4.10 -11.74
N CYS A 16 33.30 3.38 -11.63
CA CYS A 16 32.12 3.94 -10.98
C CYS A 16 32.29 3.85 -9.45
N ASP A 17 32.58 5.00 -8.86
CA ASP A 17 32.69 5.17 -7.41
C ASP A 17 31.37 4.75 -6.74
N SER A 18 31.45 3.72 -5.89
CA SER A 18 30.34 3.07 -5.20
C SER A 18 29.81 3.86 -4.00
N ARG A 19 29.91 5.20 -4.04
CA ARG A 19 29.59 6.09 -2.92
C ARG A 19 28.67 7.22 -3.31
N HIS A 20 27.43 6.91 -3.71
CA HIS A 20 26.22 7.73 -3.44
C HIS A 20 24.97 7.09 -4.09
N LEU A 21 24.52 5.95 -3.57
CA LEU A 21 23.11 5.56 -3.74
C LEU A 21 22.30 6.39 -2.73
N VAL A 22 22.00 7.63 -3.11
CA VAL A 22 21.04 8.46 -2.39
C VAL A 22 19.71 7.70 -2.39
N GLN A 23 19.31 7.24 -1.21
CA GLN A 23 18.05 6.53 -1.00
C GLN A 23 16.92 7.41 -1.52
N ARG A 24 16.29 7.03 -2.64
CA ARG A 24 15.05 7.69 -3.08
C ARG A 24 14.04 7.54 -1.94
N PRO A 25 13.48 8.64 -1.39
CA PRO A 25 12.47 8.53 -0.38
C PRO A 25 11.31 7.69 -0.93
N VAL A 26 10.81 6.76 -0.13
CA VAL A 26 9.53 6.09 -0.41
C VAL A 26 8.53 7.20 -0.67
N ALA A 27 7.92 7.21 -1.87
CA ALA A 27 6.96 8.24 -2.23
C ALA A 27 5.88 8.27 -1.15
N ARG A 28 5.89 9.33 -0.34
CA ARG A 28 4.67 9.82 0.32
C ARG A 28 3.67 10.16 -0.77
N LEU A 29 2.38 10.28 -0.41
CA LEU A 29 1.28 10.71 -1.28
C LEU A 29 1.55 12.08 -1.93
N GLU A 30 2.51 12.14 -2.83
CA GLU A 30 2.80 13.21 -3.74
C GLU A 30 2.19 12.81 -5.08
N PRO A 31 1.62 13.76 -5.83
CA PRO A 31 0.96 13.47 -7.09
C PRO A 31 2.01 13.03 -8.13
N THR A 32 2.31 11.73 -8.18
CA THR A 32 2.89 11.19 -9.40
C THR A 32 1.76 11.19 -10.41
N ASN A 33 1.94 11.94 -11.49
CA ASN A 33 1.09 11.88 -12.66
C ASN A 33 1.28 10.50 -13.31
N THR A 34 0.83 9.46 -12.63
CA THR A 34 0.91 8.09 -13.10
C THR A 34 -0.31 7.87 -13.97
N ASP A 35 -0.08 7.80 -15.28
CA ASP A 35 -1.01 7.34 -16.32
C ASP A 35 -1.51 5.90 -16.10
N CYS A 36 -1.28 5.32 -14.92
CA CYS A 36 -1.76 4.00 -14.58
C CYS A 36 -3.27 4.06 -14.36
N GLU A 37 -4.02 3.47 -15.29
CA GLU A 37 -5.48 3.34 -15.25
C GLU A 37 -5.97 2.42 -14.11
N ARG A 38 -5.06 1.77 -13.38
CA ARG A 38 -5.37 0.75 -12.37
C ARG A 38 -4.58 0.96 -11.09
N VAL A 39 -5.20 0.65 -9.96
CA VAL A 39 -4.55 0.68 -8.63
C VAL A 39 -4.76 -0.65 -7.95
N ASN A 40 -3.68 -1.24 -7.44
CA ASN A 40 -3.74 -2.41 -6.58
C ASN A 40 -3.90 -1.96 -5.13
N LEU A 41 -4.95 -2.44 -4.47
CA LEU A 41 -5.24 -2.14 -3.07
C LEU A 41 -4.63 -3.23 -2.18
N ASP A 42 -3.68 -2.83 -1.33
CA ASP A 42 -3.25 -3.67 -0.21
C ASP A 42 -4.38 -3.81 0.83
N VAL A 43 -4.29 -4.85 1.67
CA VAL A 43 -5.18 -5.08 2.81
C VAL A 43 -5.30 -3.82 3.66
N SER A 44 -4.16 -3.18 3.96
CA SER A 44 -4.13 -1.98 4.80
C SER A 44 -4.85 -0.77 4.19
N SER A 45 -4.87 -0.65 2.86
CA SER A 45 -5.62 0.39 2.15
C SER A 45 -7.10 0.11 2.12
N MET A 46 -7.51 -1.14 1.92
CA MET A 46 -8.92 -1.53 2.02
C MET A 46 -9.47 -1.31 3.43
N LEU A 47 -8.68 -1.61 4.48
CA LEU A 47 -9.06 -1.31 5.86
C LEU A 47 -9.22 0.20 6.10
N ALA A 48 -8.27 1.01 5.63
CA ALA A 48 -8.36 2.46 5.77
C ALA A 48 -9.54 3.06 4.98
N TRP A 49 -9.87 2.47 3.83
CA TRP A 49 -11.02 2.87 3.02
C TRP A 49 -12.35 2.67 3.74
N VAL A 50 -12.48 1.66 4.61
CA VAL A 50 -13.76 1.35 5.26
C VAL A 50 -13.79 1.70 6.74
N SER A 51 -12.64 2.05 7.32
CA SER A 51 -12.47 2.40 8.72
C SER A 51 -13.47 3.47 9.18
N SER A 52 -14.02 3.30 10.38
CA SER A 52 -14.81 4.35 11.02
C SER A 52 -13.99 5.63 11.19
N LEU A 53 -12.68 5.55 11.42
CA LEU A 53 -11.80 6.73 11.51
C LEU A 53 -11.87 7.61 10.26
N THR A 54 -12.01 7.06 9.05
CA THR A 54 -12.10 7.87 7.82
C THR A 54 -13.52 8.33 7.50
N HIS A 55 -14.47 8.07 8.41
CA HIS A 55 -15.91 8.27 8.22
C HIS A 55 -16.57 8.92 9.46
N GLY A 56 -15.87 9.83 10.14
CA GLY A 56 -16.38 10.57 11.32
C GLY A 56 -16.11 9.89 12.66
N GLY A 57 -15.54 8.69 12.64
CA GLY A 57 -15.17 7.92 13.82
C GLY A 57 -13.93 8.42 14.55
N GLU A 58 -13.19 9.36 13.96
CA GLU A 58 -12.08 10.07 14.58
C GLU A 58 -12.53 10.98 15.74
N MET A 59 -13.83 11.23 15.91
CA MET A 59 -14.38 12.04 17.00
C MET A 59 -14.53 11.28 18.33
N TYR A 60 -14.18 9.99 18.38
CA TYR A 60 -14.30 9.18 19.59
C TYR A 60 -12.96 9.03 20.31
N THR A 61 -13.01 9.11 21.64
CA THR A 61 -11.86 8.76 22.50
C THR A 61 -11.93 7.27 22.87
N LEU A 62 -11.02 6.49 22.32
CA LEU A 62 -10.91 5.03 22.51
C LEU A 62 -10.00 4.68 23.67
N GLN A 63 -10.08 3.44 24.17
CA GLN A 63 -9.24 2.98 25.27
C GLN A 63 -7.77 2.84 24.85
N GLU A 64 -7.52 2.37 23.63
CA GLU A 64 -6.17 2.09 23.16
C GLU A 64 -5.48 3.34 22.61
N ARG A 65 -4.34 3.69 23.21
CA ARG A 65 -3.53 4.85 22.83
C ARG A 65 -3.23 4.92 21.33
N ILE A 66 -2.89 3.79 20.72
CA ILE A 66 -2.55 3.72 19.30
C ILE A 66 -3.73 4.09 18.39
N LEU A 67 -4.97 3.84 18.81
CA LEU A 67 -6.16 4.20 18.02
C LEU A 67 -6.46 5.69 18.16
N ASN A 68 -6.26 6.26 19.35
CA ASN A 68 -6.36 7.72 19.56
C ASN A 68 -5.29 8.48 18.78
N GLU A 69 -4.06 7.95 18.70
CA GLU A 69 -3.01 8.52 17.84
C GLU A 69 -3.43 8.53 16.36
N GLN A 70 -4.17 7.51 15.89
CA GLN A 70 -4.69 7.49 14.53
C GLN A 70 -5.89 8.41 14.32
N ALA A 71 -6.77 8.55 15.32
CA ALA A 71 -7.87 9.52 15.29
C ALA A 71 -7.34 10.96 15.22
N GLU A 72 -6.34 11.29 16.04
CA GLU A 72 -5.66 12.59 15.99
C GLU A 72 -5.01 12.83 14.62
N GLN A 73 -4.35 11.82 14.06
CA GLN A 73 -3.80 11.92 12.70
C GLN A 73 -4.88 12.17 11.65
N GLU A 74 -6.08 11.61 11.80
CA GLU A 74 -7.17 11.88 10.86
C GLU A 74 -7.68 13.31 10.99
N ARG A 75 -7.88 13.81 12.22
CA ARG A 75 -8.28 15.20 12.46
C ARG A 75 -7.27 16.20 11.88
N GLN A 76 -5.97 15.92 12.01
CA GLN A 76 -4.90 16.78 11.50
C GLN A 76 -4.70 16.63 9.99
N SER A 77 -4.80 15.42 9.46
CA SER A 77 -4.54 15.10 8.05
C SER A 77 -5.51 14.03 7.56
N PRO A 78 -6.72 14.44 7.12
CA PRO A 78 -7.74 13.51 6.67
C PRO A 78 -7.23 12.64 5.53
N LEU A 79 -7.41 11.32 5.66
CA LEU A 79 -6.92 10.35 4.70
C LEU A 79 -7.88 10.21 3.51
N TRP A 80 -9.18 10.40 3.70
CA TRP A 80 -10.18 10.20 2.66
C TRP A 80 -9.91 11.00 1.36
N PRO A 81 -9.62 12.32 1.41
CA PRO A 81 -9.27 13.07 0.19
C PRO A 81 -8.01 12.55 -0.52
N GLN A 82 -7.08 11.96 0.23
CA GLN A 82 -5.84 11.40 -0.31
C GLN A 82 -6.12 10.08 -1.04
N LEU A 83 -6.96 9.20 -0.46
CA LEU A 83 -7.42 7.97 -1.11
C LEU A 83 -8.21 8.28 -2.38
N GLN A 84 -9.12 9.26 -2.33
CA GLN A 84 -9.87 9.70 -3.50
C GLN A 84 -8.95 10.20 -4.60
N ARG A 85 -7.94 11.02 -4.27
CA ARG A 85 -6.97 11.50 -5.27
C ARG A 85 -6.17 10.36 -5.90
N ALA A 86 -5.73 9.39 -5.09
CA ALA A 86 -4.96 8.25 -5.57
C ALA A 86 -5.76 7.29 -6.46
N THR A 87 -7.09 7.29 -6.35
CA THR A 87 -7.98 6.32 -7.03
C THR A 87 -8.93 6.92 -8.05
N ARG A 88 -9.07 8.25 -8.11
CA ARG A 88 -10.00 8.93 -9.01
C ARG A 88 -9.75 8.55 -10.47
N GLY A 89 -10.80 8.03 -11.13
CA GLY A 89 -10.77 7.65 -12.53
C GLY A 89 -9.98 6.37 -12.82
N LYS A 90 -9.55 5.63 -11.80
CA LYS A 90 -8.77 4.40 -11.93
C LYS A 90 -9.62 3.18 -11.57
N LYS A 91 -9.37 2.04 -12.22
CA LYS A 91 -9.95 0.75 -11.84
C LYS A 91 -9.27 0.24 -10.58
N LEU A 92 -10.06 -0.09 -9.56
CA LEU A 92 -9.57 -0.67 -8.32
C LEU A 92 -9.41 -2.18 -8.49
N MET A 93 -8.25 -2.70 -8.10
CA MET A 93 -7.96 -4.12 -8.10
C MET A 93 -7.44 -4.57 -6.74
N ALA A 94 -7.64 -5.84 -6.43
CA ALA A 94 -6.97 -6.51 -5.32
C ALA A 94 -6.69 -7.96 -5.71
N CYS A 95 -5.53 -8.49 -5.35
CA CYS A 95 -5.30 -9.93 -5.52
C CYS A 95 -6.12 -10.73 -4.49
N ARG A 96 -6.39 -12.01 -4.77
CA ARG A 96 -7.18 -12.91 -3.92
C ARG A 96 -6.70 -12.89 -2.47
N THR A 97 -5.38 -13.02 -2.27
CA THR A 97 -4.76 -12.96 -0.93
C THR A 97 -5.07 -11.65 -0.19
N ALA A 98 -5.13 -10.51 -0.89
CA ALA A 98 -5.49 -9.24 -0.28
C ALA A 98 -6.98 -9.17 0.06
N ALA A 99 -7.85 -9.54 -0.88
CA ALA A 99 -9.30 -9.49 -0.72
C ALA A 99 -9.78 -10.41 0.42
N ASP A 100 -9.26 -11.63 0.49
CA ASP A 100 -9.57 -12.61 1.53
C ASP A 100 -9.05 -12.13 2.89
N GLY A 101 -7.80 -11.66 2.94
CA GLY A 101 -7.20 -11.12 4.16
C GLY A 101 -7.95 -9.91 4.70
N PHE A 102 -8.46 -9.04 3.83
CA PHE A 102 -9.32 -7.92 4.20
C PHE A 102 -10.67 -8.39 4.75
N SER A 103 -11.34 -9.30 4.03
CA SER A 103 -12.65 -9.84 4.41
C SER A 103 -12.60 -10.56 5.77
N ASP A 104 -11.54 -11.33 6.02
CA ASP A 104 -11.29 -12.00 7.29
C ASP A 104 -11.17 -11.01 8.46
N ILE A 105 -10.43 -9.92 8.27
CA ILE A 105 -10.22 -8.90 9.31
C ILE A 105 -11.54 -8.18 9.59
N VAL A 106 -12.22 -7.68 8.55
CA VAL A 106 -13.50 -6.99 8.70
C VAL A 106 -14.54 -7.90 9.36
N GLY A 107 -14.62 -9.17 8.97
CA GLY A 107 -15.54 -10.14 9.56
C GLY A 107 -15.30 -10.37 11.05
N LYS A 108 -14.03 -10.36 11.50
CA LYS A 108 -13.65 -10.60 12.88
C LYS A 108 -13.78 -9.38 13.79
N VAL A 109 -13.40 -8.19 13.31
CA VAL A 109 -13.26 -7.01 14.18
C VAL A 109 -14.01 -5.76 13.71
N GLY A 110 -14.62 -5.77 12.52
CA GLY A 110 -15.36 -4.63 11.99
C GLY A 110 -16.72 -4.43 12.67
N GLY A 111 -17.13 -3.17 12.86
CA GLY A 111 -18.51 -2.83 13.21
C GLY A 111 -19.48 -2.96 12.03
N GLU A 112 -20.76 -2.67 12.26
CA GLU A 112 -21.81 -2.86 11.25
C GLU A 112 -21.65 -1.94 10.03
N GLN A 113 -21.30 -0.67 10.25
CA GLN A 113 -21.08 0.28 9.17
C GLN A 113 -19.77 0.01 8.42
N GLU A 114 -18.70 -0.40 9.11
CA GLU A 114 -17.44 -0.85 8.50
C GLU A 114 -17.66 -2.08 7.62
N LYS A 115 -18.45 -3.06 8.09
CA LYS A 115 -18.86 -4.23 7.29
C LYS A 115 -19.71 -3.82 6.08
N ALA A 116 -20.63 -2.86 6.25
CA ALA A 116 -21.43 -2.35 5.14
C ALA A 116 -20.55 -1.68 4.07
N ARG A 117 -19.62 -0.82 4.48
CA ARG A 117 -18.64 -0.19 3.58
C ARG A 117 -17.73 -1.22 2.92
N ALA A 118 -17.34 -2.28 3.61
CA ALA A 118 -16.55 -3.38 3.05
C ALA A 118 -17.29 -4.11 1.93
N ARG A 119 -18.58 -4.40 2.09
CA ARG A 119 -19.41 -4.98 1.02
C ARG A 119 -19.46 -4.06 -0.20
N SER A 120 -19.68 -2.76 0.02
CA SER A 120 -19.68 -1.77 -1.06
C SER A 120 -18.33 -1.67 -1.77
N LEU A 121 -17.22 -1.67 -1.02
CA LEU A 121 -15.88 -1.63 -1.59
C LEU A 121 -15.61 -2.87 -2.45
N LEU A 122 -15.88 -4.07 -1.93
CA LEU A 122 -15.66 -5.32 -2.65
C LEU A 122 -16.51 -5.43 -3.93
N ALA A 123 -17.70 -4.81 -3.97
CA ALA A 123 -18.51 -4.75 -5.19
C ALA A 123 -17.89 -3.86 -6.28
N MET A 124 -17.01 -2.92 -5.93
CA MET A 124 -16.31 -2.03 -6.87
C MET A 124 -14.91 -2.51 -7.25
N VAL A 125 -14.30 -3.37 -6.43
CA VAL A 125 -12.93 -3.86 -6.64
C VAL A 125 -12.94 -5.09 -7.54
N GLU A 126 -12.12 -5.08 -8.59
CA GLU A 126 -11.83 -6.28 -9.37
C GLU A 126 -10.87 -7.18 -8.59
N VAL A 127 -11.38 -8.30 -8.10
CA VAL A 127 -10.55 -9.31 -7.44
C VAL A 127 -9.91 -10.22 -8.49
N VAL A 128 -8.58 -10.17 -8.58
CA VAL A 128 -7.78 -10.95 -9.52
C VAL A 128 -7.07 -12.10 -8.81
N ASP A 129 -6.65 -13.11 -9.56
CA ASP A 129 -5.86 -14.20 -9.01
C ASP A 129 -4.46 -13.72 -8.58
N ASP A 130 -3.91 -14.41 -7.58
CA ASP A 130 -2.56 -14.12 -7.10
C ASP A 130 -1.53 -14.43 -8.19
N CYS A 131 -0.76 -13.42 -8.58
CA CYS A 131 0.24 -13.53 -9.63
C CYS A 131 1.54 -12.82 -9.23
N PRO A 132 2.19 -13.22 -8.12
CA PRO A 132 3.33 -12.49 -7.60
C PRO A 132 4.53 -12.52 -8.54
N SER A 133 5.16 -11.36 -8.73
CA SER A 133 6.35 -11.25 -9.57
C SER A 133 7.52 -12.07 -8.99
N PRO A 134 8.40 -12.64 -9.85
CA PRO A 134 9.55 -13.40 -9.38
C PRO A 134 10.43 -12.62 -8.41
N ARG A 135 10.66 -11.33 -8.65
CA ARG A 135 11.47 -10.46 -7.78
C ARG A 135 10.84 -10.20 -6.42
N ALA A 136 9.51 -10.19 -6.31
CA ALA A 136 8.85 -10.14 -5.01
C ALA A 136 9.06 -11.45 -4.25
N MET A 137 9.06 -12.58 -4.96
CA MET A 137 9.23 -13.90 -4.37
C MET A 137 10.66 -14.22 -3.92
N THR A 138 11.68 -13.54 -4.45
CA THR A 138 13.07 -13.66 -3.97
C THR A 138 13.35 -12.95 -2.66
N LEU A 139 12.44 -12.09 -2.17
CA LEU A 139 12.64 -11.38 -0.91
C LEU A 139 12.75 -12.34 0.29
N SER A 140 13.78 -12.17 1.10
CA SER A 140 13.97 -12.92 2.34
C SER A 140 12.92 -12.51 3.38
N VAL A 141 12.21 -13.50 3.92
CA VAL A 141 11.15 -13.30 4.93
C VAL A 141 11.74 -12.75 6.22
N SER A 142 11.03 -11.81 6.83
CA SER A 142 11.35 -11.22 8.13
C SER A 142 10.06 -10.73 8.81
N HIS A 143 10.17 -10.15 10.00
CA HIS A 143 9.00 -9.52 10.67
C HIS A 143 8.38 -8.38 9.84
N ARG A 144 9.16 -7.74 8.95
CA ARG A 144 8.67 -6.67 8.04
C ARG A 144 8.30 -7.19 6.66
N ILE A 145 8.80 -8.36 6.28
CA ILE A 145 8.54 -9.00 4.97
C ILE A 145 7.82 -10.30 5.21
N THR A 146 6.49 -10.24 5.23
CA THR A 146 5.65 -11.42 5.42
C THR A 146 5.36 -12.12 4.08
N PRO A 147 5.09 -13.44 4.07
CA PRO A 147 4.70 -14.15 2.84
C PRO A 147 3.49 -13.50 2.16
N ARG A 148 2.49 -13.06 2.94
CA ARG A 148 1.31 -12.34 2.43
C ARG A 148 1.72 -11.06 1.70
N ALA A 149 2.56 -10.23 2.31
CA ALA A 149 2.98 -8.98 1.68
C ALA A 149 3.76 -9.23 0.38
N LYS A 150 4.60 -10.27 0.31
CA LYS A 150 5.25 -10.66 -0.95
C LYS A 150 4.24 -10.96 -2.06
N ILE A 151 3.15 -11.66 -1.74
CA ILE A 151 2.09 -11.97 -2.70
C ILE A 151 1.36 -10.71 -3.17
N VAL A 152 0.93 -9.86 -2.24
CA VAL A 152 0.15 -8.65 -2.54
C VAL A 152 0.95 -7.65 -3.37
N PHE A 153 2.16 -7.31 -2.92
CA PHE A 153 3.02 -6.37 -3.64
C PHE A 153 3.54 -6.97 -4.94
N GLY A 154 3.87 -8.27 -4.95
CA GLY A 154 4.28 -8.98 -6.15
C GLY A 154 3.18 -9.03 -7.22
N SER A 155 1.92 -9.19 -6.83
CA SER A 155 0.81 -9.22 -7.79
C SER A 155 0.58 -7.83 -8.41
N GLY A 156 0.60 -6.78 -7.58
CA GLY A 156 0.57 -5.40 -8.08
C GLY A 156 1.73 -5.08 -9.02
N ASP A 157 2.91 -5.65 -8.75
CA ASP A 157 4.11 -5.52 -9.57
C ASP A 157 4.00 -6.21 -10.93
N THR A 158 3.55 -7.47 -10.97
CA THR A 158 3.29 -8.19 -12.23
C THR A 158 2.30 -7.45 -13.12
N LEU A 159 1.26 -6.88 -12.49
CA LEU A 159 0.21 -6.13 -13.19
C LEU A 159 0.63 -4.71 -13.57
N ARG A 160 1.86 -4.28 -13.21
CA ARG A 160 2.41 -2.93 -13.45
C ARG A 160 1.49 -1.83 -12.93
N THR A 161 0.97 -2.04 -11.73
CA THR A 161 0.04 -1.12 -11.06
C THR A 161 0.67 -0.44 -9.88
N LEU A 162 0.24 0.80 -9.61
CA LEU A 162 0.53 1.47 -8.37
C LEU A 162 -0.13 0.69 -7.22
N THR A 163 0.65 0.24 -6.24
CA THR A 163 0.10 -0.38 -5.04
C THR A 163 -0.11 0.67 -3.95
N LEU A 164 -1.37 0.89 -3.57
CA LEU A 164 -1.72 1.73 -2.42
C LEU A 164 -1.55 0.89 -1.14
N THR A 165 -0.88 1.43 -0.12
CA THR A 165 -0.59 0.68 1.12
C THR A 165 -0.29 1.61 2.32
N ALA A 166 -0.57 1.15 3.54
CA ALA A 166 0.01 1.70 4.76
C ALA A 166 1.24 0.92 5.28
N ASN A 167 1.63 -0.18 4.62
CA ASN A 167 2.76 -1.02 5.02
C ASN A 167 4.09 -0.45 4.51
N GLY A 168 4.43 0.77 4.94
CA GLY A 168 5.71 1.39 4.61
C GLY A 168 6.92 0.62 5.17
N GLY A 169 6.71 -0.23 6.19
CA GLY A 169 7.74 -1.13 6.72
C GLY A 169 8.20 -2.18 5.71
N PHE A 170 7.24 -2.84 5.03
CA PHE A 170 7.53 -3.77 3.94
C PHE A 170 8.27 -3.08 2.80
N VAL A 171 7.77 -1.93 2.34
CA VAL A 171 8.35 -1.18 1.21
C VAL A 171 9.83 -0.87 1.46
N ARG A 172 10.15 -0.35 2.65
CA ARG A 172 11.54 -0.04 3.02
C ARG A 172 12.40 -1.29 3.13
N ALA A 173 11.87 -2.36 3.71
CA ALA A 173 12.61 -3.61 3.86
C ALA A 173 12.90 -4.29 2.50
N ALA A 174 11.95 -4.24 1.56
CA ALA A 174 12.13 -4.74 0.21
C ALA A 174 13.18 -3.92 -0.57
N ALA A 175 13.12 -2.59 -0.46
CA ALA A 175 14.11 -1.70 -1.07
C ALA A 175 15.53 -1.97 -0.54
N HIS A 176 15.68 -2.29 0.75
CA HIS A 176 16.96 -2.68 1.34
C HIS A 176 17.50 -4.02 0.80
N GLN A 177 16.64 -4.85 0.19
CA GLN A 177 17.03 -6.07 -0.52
C GLN A 177 17.13 -5.87 -2.04
N GLY A 178 17.11 -4.62 -2.52
CA GLY A 178 17.25 -4.28 -3.94
C GLY A 178 15.95 -4.37 -4.75
N VAL A 179 14.79 -4.56 -4.12
CA VAL A 179 13.50 -4.65 -4.82
C VAL A 179 12.64 -3.41 -4.54
N HIS A 180 12.46 -2.58 -5.56
CA HIS A 180 11.66 -1.35 -5.49
C HIS A 180 10.30 -1.56 -6.15
N PHE A 181 9.21 -1.42 -5.40
CA PHE A 181 7.86 -1.50 -5.92
C PHE A 181 7.31 -0.10 -6.24
N GLU A 182 6.44 -0.01 -7.25
CA GLU A 182 5.68 1.22 -7.53
C GLU A 182 4.53 1.30 -6.51
N VAL A 183 4.67 2.20 -5.54
CA VAL A 183 3.77 2.25 -4.37
C VAL A 183 3.40 3.67 -4.02
N CYS A 184 2.21 3.79 -3.46
CA CYS A 184 1.72 5.01 -2.83
C CYS A 184 1.49 4.70 -1.35
N VAL A 185 2.31 5.28 -0.46
CA VAL A 185 2.22 5.00 0.98
C VAL A 185 1.38 6.03 1.69
N HIS A 186 0.39 5.55 2.46
CA HIS A 186 -0.47 6.38 3.31
C HIS A 186 -0.34 6.04 4.79
N SER A 187 -0.86 6.90 5.66
CA SER A 187 -0.95 6.64 7.11
C SER A 187 -1.99 5.56 7.39
N SER A 188 -1.73 4.71 8.40
CA SER A 188 -2.65 3.63 8.77
C SER A 188 -3.92 4.16 9.44
N ARG A 189 -5.07 3.55 9.14
CA ARG A 189 -6.33 3.70 9.86
C ARG A 189 -6.91 2.33 10.18
N ALA A 190 -7.03 2.02 11.46
CA ALA A 190 -7.59 0.78 11.96
C ALA A 190 -9.12 0.81 11.91
N LEU A 191 -9.74 -0.37 11.93
CA LEU A 191 -11.17 -0.49 12.20
C LEU A 191 -11.42 -0.17 13.68
N THR A 192 -12.37 0.71 13.97
CA THR A 192 -12.62 1.23 15.32
C THR A 192 -14.08 1.17 15.74
N GLU A 193 -15.02 0.93 14.83
CA GLU A 193 -16.46 1.03 15.14
C GLU A 193 -16.89 0.10 16.29
N ALA A 194 -16.43 -1.15 16.29
CA ALA A 194 -16.76 -2.10 17.36
C ALA A 194 -16.25 -1.62 18.74
N LYS A 195 -15.21 -0.78 18.79
CA LYS A 195 -14.64 -0.24 20.02
C LYS A 195 -15.25 1.11 20.43
N GLN A 196 -16.02 1.74 19.53
CA GLN A 196 -16.71 3.01 19.82
C GLN A 196 -17.91 2.83 20.77
N GLN A 197 -18.47 1.62 20.86
CA GLN A 197 -19.62 1.33 21.73
C GLN A 197 -19.32 1.58 23.22
N SER A 198 -18.05 1.52 23.62
CA SER A 198 -17.58 1.77 24.99
C SER A 198 -16.82 3.09 25.12
N SER A 199 -16.95 4.00 24.14
CA SER A 199 -16.14 5.22 24.04
C SER A 199 -16.93 6.49 24.39
N VAL A 200 -16.21 7.58 24.64
CA VAL A 200 -16.79 8.91 24.87
C VAL A 200 -16.63 9.75 23.61
N LEU A 201 -17.71 10.46 23.23
CA LEU A 201 -17.67 11.46 22.15
C LEU A 201 -16.83 12.67 22.59
N ASP A 202 -15.90 13.08 21.74
CA ASP A 202 -15.10 14.29 21.96
C ASP A 202 -15.96 15.53 21.66
N ASN A 203 -16.23 16.35 22.69
CA ASN A 203 -17.08 17.54 22.62
C ASN A 203 -16.26 18.81 22.30
N THR A 204 -15.24 18.70 21.45
CA THR A 204 -14.36 19.82 21.10
C THR A 204 -15.01 20.81 20.14
#